data_AF-A0A2D7LI25-F1
#
_entry.id   AF-A0A2D7LI25-F1
#
_cell.length_a   1.000
_cell.length_b   1.000
_cell.length_c   1.000
_cell.angle_alpha   90.00
_cell.angle_beta   90.00
_cell.angle_gamma   90.00
#
_symmetry.space_group_name_H-M   'P 1'
#
loop_
_entity.id
_entity.type
_entity.pdbx_description
1 polymer ?
#
loop_
_entity_poly.entity_id
_entity_poly.type
_entity_poly.pdbx_seq_one_letter_code
_entity_poly.pdbx_strand_id
1 'polypeptide(L)'
;MRLVVLAFLMSLSTGAFGEISDNRLRVLLNICDAAQKSADSGTVRNIASQIQSTKLPENEQLAASFEKCLYTAFGETTKKPNVNQLIEEVENTYSKLEADCRALLRVGPEIAIAHPICKPVLIKP
;
A
#
# COMPACT_ATOMS: atom_id res chain seq x y z
N MET A 1 -30.79 14.82 -33.15
CA MET A 1 -29.34 15.07 -32.97
C MET A 1 -29.03 16.06 -31.85
N ARG A 2 -29.69 17.23 -31.72
CA ARG A 2 -29.39 18.21 -30.64
C ARG A 2 -29.53 17.68 -29.20
N LEU A 3 -30.50 16.80 -28.93
CA LEU A 3 -30.71 16.20 -27.60
C LEU A 3 -29.65 15.15 -27.21
N VAL A 4 -29.07 14.46 -28.19
CA VAL A 4 -28.04 13.44 -27.93
C VAL A 4 -26.69 14.09 -27.55
N VAL A 5 -26.40 15.26 -28.12
CA VAL A 5 -25.19 16.04 -27.81
C VAL A 5 -25.21 16.58 -26.37
N LEU A 6 -26.38 16.98 -25.87
CA LEU A 6 -26.54 17.48 -24.49
C LEU A 6 -26.36 16.38 -23.43
N ALA A 7 -26.79 15.14 -23.72
CA ALA A 7 -26.61 14.01 -22.81
C ALA A 7 -25.14 13.60 -22.67
N PHE A 8 -24.35 13.75 -23.74
CA PHE A 8 -22.92 13.41 -23.73
C PHE A 8 -22.07 14.37 -22.87
N LEU A 9 -22.45 15.65 -22.79
CA LEU A 9 -21.73 16.65 -22.00
C LEU A 9 -21.88 16.45 -20.48
N MET A 10 -22.99 15.86 -20.02
CA MET A 10 -23.21 15.54 -18.61
C MET A 10 -22.41 14.32 -18.13
N SER A 11 -21.94 13.45 -19.04
CA SER A 11 -21.09 12.30 -18.69
C SER A 11 -19.60 12.64 -18.52
N LEU A 12 -19.19 13.88 -18.81
CA LEU A 12 -17.81 14.36 -18.70
C LEU A 12 -17.46 15.02 -17.37
N SER A 13 -18.26 14.84 -16.30
CA SER A 13 -17.81 15.18 -14.95
C SER A 13 -16.74 14.21 -14.49
N THR A 14 -15.54 14.35 -15.06
CA THR A 14 -14.30 13.79 -14.58
C THR A 14 -14.21 14.10 -13.09
N GLY A 15 -14.13 13.05 -12.27
CA GLY A 15 -13.79 13.19 -10.86
C GLY A 15 -12.51 14.01 -10.76
N ALA A 16 -12.65 15.27 -10.36
CA ALA A 16 -11.51 16.08 -9.99
C ALA A 16 -10.96 15.45 -8.71
N PHE A 17 -10.01 14.53 -8.85
CA PHE A 17 -9.12 14.12 -7.77
C PHE A 17 -8.26 15.34 -7.44
N GLY A 18 -8.84 16.28 -6.70
CA GLY A 18 -8.13 17.45 -6.22
C GLY A 18 -7.03 16.98 -5.28
N GLU A 19 -5.79 17.17 -5.70
CA GLU A 19 -4.62 16.92 -4.87
C GLU A 19 -4.75 17.73 -3.58
N ILE A 20 -4.75 17.05 -2.44
CA ILE A 20 -4.81 17.71 -1.13
C ILE A 20 -3.46 18.36 -0.88
N SER A 21 -3.44 19.69 -0.72
CA SER A 21 -2.20 20.39 -0.36
C SER A 21 -1.70 19.96 1.03
N ASP A 22 -0.38 19.98 1.22
CA ASP A 22 0.25 19.59 2.50
C ASP A 22 -0.31 20.33 3.71
N ASN A 23 -0.58 21.64 3.54
CA ASN A 23 -1.16 22.46 4.60
C ASN A 23 -2.58 21.99 4.96
N ARG A 24 -3.40 21.66 3.96
CA ARG A 24 -4.74 21.12 4.17
C ARG A 24 -4.68 19.75 4.82
N LEU A 25 -3.76 18.90 4.39
CA LEU A 25 -3.55 17.57 4.98
C LEU A 25 -3.18 17.68 6.47
N ARG A 26 -2.25 18.57 6.81
CA ARG A 26 -1.84 18.81 8.21
C ARG A 26 -3.01 19.24 9.08
N VAL A 27 -3.86 20.15 8.57
CA VAL A 27 -5.07 20.57 9.29
C VAL A 27 -6.04 19.40 9.48
N LEU A 28 -6.30 18.60 8.44
CA LEU A 28 -7.17 17.43 8.55
C LEU A 28 -6.66 16.42 9.57
N LEU A 29 -5.35 16.17 9.61
CA LEU A 29 -4.74 15.24 10.58
C LEU A 29 -4.84 15.76 12.01
N ASN A 30 -4.67 17.07 12.23
CA ASN A 30 -4.89 17.67 13.56
C ASN A 30 -6.35 17.53 14.02
N ILE A 31 -7.32 17.70 13.11
CA ILE A 31 -8.74 17.49 13.42
C ILE A 31 -9.00 16.00 13.70
N CYS A 32 -8.39 15.09 12.93
CA CYS A 32 -8.53 13.66 13.17
C CYS A 32 -7.99 13.25 14.54
N ASP A 33 -6.83 13.78 14.97
CA ASP A 33 -6.29 13.50 16.31
C ASP A 33 -7.20 14.03 17.42
N ALA A 34 -7.76 15.23 17.26
CA ALA A 34 -8.74 15.78 18.21
C ALA A 34 -10.00 14.91 18.28
N ALA A 35 -10.54 14.48 17.13
CA ALA A 35 -11.71 13.62 17.05
C ALA A 35 -11.47 12.23 17.65
N GLN A 36 -10.27 11.66 17.50
CA GLN A 36 -9.88 10.42 18.15
C GLN A 36 -9.90 10.57 19.68
N LYS A 37 -9.35 11.67 20.21
CA LYS A 37 -9.31 11.96 21.65
C LYS A 37 -10.71 12.18 22.25
N SER A 38 -11.65 12.71 21.46
CA SER A 38 -13.05 12.89 21.87
C SER A 38 -13.97 11.72 21.51
N ALA A 39 -13.42 10.60 21.00
CA ALA A 39 -14.18 9.45 20.51
C ALA A 39 -15.24 9.78 19.44
N ASP A 40 -15.05 10.86 18.68
CA ASP A 40 -15.91 11.21 17.54
C ASP A 40 -15.53 10.39 16.30
N SER A 41 -15.98 9.13 16.31
CA SER A 41 -15.72 8.17 15.23
C SER A 41 -16.30 8.60 13.87
N GLY A 42 -17.37 9.41 13.87
CA GLY A 42 -17.97 9.95 12.66
C GLY A 42 -17.04 10.90 11.94
N THR A 43 -16.44 11.84 12.69
CA THR A 43 -15.44 12.77 12.16
C THR A 43 -14.17 12.05 11.73
N VAL A 44 -13.70 11.07 12.52
CA VAL A 44 -12.52 10.25 12.16
C VAL A 44 -12.73 9.54 10.81
N ARG A 45 -13.87 8.87 10.62
CA ARG A 45 -14.20 8.18 9.35
C ARG A 45 -14.33 9.12 8.17
N ASN A 46 -14.94 10.29 8.37
CA ASN A 46 -15.07 11.30 7.32
C ASN A 46 -13.69 11.77 6.85
N ILE A 47 -12.82 12.18 7.79
CA ILE A 47 -11.48 12.66 7.45
C ILE A 47 -10.65 11.55 6.81
N ALA A 48 -10.67 10.34 7.36
CA ALA A 48 -9.96 9.19 6.79
C ALA A 48 -10.40 8.93 5.34
N SER A 49 -11.69 9.01 5.04
CA SER A 49 -12.21 8.86 3.67
C SER A 49 -11.74 9.97 2.71
N GLN A 50 -11.51 11.19 3.22
CA GLN A 50 -10.97 12.28 2.40
C GLN A 50 -9.47 12.07 2.08
N ILE A 51 -8.70 11.53 3.03
CA ILE A 51 -7.25 11.42 2.88
C ILE A 51 -6.78 10.07 2.33
N GLN A 52 -7.60 9.03 2.32
CA GLN A 52 -7.19 7.65 1.95
C GLN A 52 -6.59 7.51 0.55
N SER A 53 -6.95 8.41 -0.38
CA SER A 53 -6.45 8.41 -1.76
C SER A 53 -5.23 9.31 -1.96
N THR A 54 -4.78 10.00 -0.92
CA THR A 54 -3.61 10.87 -0.94
C THR A 54 -2.33 10.05 -0.80
N LYS A 55 -1.26 10.46 -1.47
CA LYS A 55 0.08 9.86 -1.28
C LYS A 55 0.49 9.99 0.19
N LEU A 56 1.12 8.96 0.72
CA LEU A 56 1.69 9.01 2.07
C LEU A 56 2.71 10.16 2.16
N PRO A 57 2.65 11.02 3.19
CA PRO A 57 3.63 12.08 3.41
C PRO A 57 5.06 11.54 3.57
N GLU A 58 6.05 12.28 3.08
CA GLU A 58 7.47 11.93 3.24
C GLU A 58 8.01 12.24 4.64
N ASN A 59 7.37 13.17 5.36
CA ASN A 59 7.68 13.45 6.76
C ASN A 59 7.14 12.33 7.66
N GLU A 60 8.03 11.66 8.39
CA GLU A 60 7.72 10.50 9.22
C GLU A 60 6.62 10.78 10.28
N GLN A 61 6.67 11.92 10.94
CA GLN A 61 5.67 12.30 11.96
C GLN A 61 4.28 12.51 11.35
N LEU A 62 4.24 13.12 10.16
CA LEU A 62 3.00 13.35 9.43
C LEU A 62 2.45 12.03 8.85
N ALA A 63 3.33 11.14 8.38
CA ALA A 63 2.99 9.80 7.92
C ALA A 63 2.38 8.95 9.04
N ALA A 64 2.99 8.96 10.24
CA ALA A 64 2.44 8.26 11.40
C ALA A 64 1.05 8.78 11.78
N SER A 65 0.84 10.10 11.73
CA SER A 65 -0.47 10.71 12.00
C SER A 65 -1.52 10.33 10.95
N PHE A 66 -1.09 10.27 9.68
CA PHE A 66 -1.90 9.82 8.55
C PHE A 66 -2.36 8.36 8.72
N GLU A 67 -1.41 7.46 8.97
CA GLU A 67 -1.69 6.03 9.16
C GLU A 67 -2.54 5.79 10.41
N LYS A 68 -2.29 6.50 11.52
CA LYS A 68 -3.12 6.43 12.74
C LYS A 68 -4.58 6.82 12.47
N CYS A 69 -4.80 7.88 11.67
CA CYS A 69 -6.14 8.32 11.30
C CYS A 69 -6.89 7.25 10.47
N LEU A 70 -6.22 6.69 9.47
CA LEU A 70 -6.78 5.61 8.64
C LEU A 70 -7.06 4.34 9.45
N TYR A 71 -6.11 3.93 10.31
CA TYR A 71 -6.24 2.76 11.16
C TYR A 71 -7.42 2.89 12.12
N THR A 72 -7.58 4.04 12.75
CA THR A 72 -8.68 4.26 13.70
C THR A 72 -10.05 4.27 13.00
N ALA A 73 -10.12 4.74 11.75
CA ALA A 73 -11.36 4.79 10.98
C ALA A 73 -11.81 3.41 10.45
N PHE A 74 -10.86 2.62 9.98
CA PHE A 74 -11.11 1.43 9.15
C PHE A 74 -10.59 0.12 9.75
N GLY A 75 -9.87 0.17 10.88
CA GLY A 75 -9.16 -0.97 11.45
C GLY A 75 -7.82 -1.20 10.75
N GLU A 76 -7.35 -2.44 10.73
CA GLU A 76 -6.13 -2.84 10.04
C GLU A 76 -6.27 -2.54 8.54
N THR A 77 -5.86 -1.34 8.13
CA THR A 77 -5.80 -0.99 6.73
C THR A 77 -4.67 -1.82 6.16
N THR A 78 -5.00 -2.96 5.55
CA THR A 78 -4.07 -3.69 4.70
C THR A 78 -3.67 -2.73 3.59
N LYS A 79 -2.62 -1.94 3.84
CA LYS A 79 -1.88 -1.22 2.81
C LYS A 79 -1.50 -2.32 1.84
N LYS A 80 -2.17 -2.38 0.68
CA LYS A 80 -1.76 -3.30 -0.38
C LYS A 80 -0.27 -2.97 -0.58
N PRO A 81 0.65 -3.92 -0.31
CA PRO A 81 2.04 -3.57 -0.29
C PRO A 81 2.41 -3.03 -1.67
N ASN A 82 3.25 -1.99 -1.69
CA ASN A 82 3.63 -1.32 -2.93
C ASN A 82 4.15 -2.40 -3.90
N VAL A 83 3.70 -2.40 -5.15
CA VAL A 83 4.15 -3.38 -6.15
C VAL A 83 5.67 -3.46 -6.22
N ASN A 84 6.36 -2.31 -6.13
CA ASN A 84 7.82 -2.27 -6.13
C ASN A 84 8.42 -2.88 -4.86
N GLN A 85 7.80 -2.66 -3.70
CA GLN A 85 8.22 -3.27 -2.44
C GLN A 85 8.01 -4.79 -2.45
N LEU A 86 6.88 -5.26 -3.00
CA LEU A 86 6.61 -6.68 -3.21
C LEU A 86 7.64 -7.32 -4.14
N ILE A 87 8.01 -6.63 -5.22
CA ILE A 87 9.04 -7.11 -6.15
C ILE A 87 10.38 -7.24 -5.41
N GLU A 88 10.79 -6.21 -4.65
CA GLU A 88 12.03 -6.23 -3.87
C GLU A 88 12.03 -7.35 -2.82
N GLU A 89 10.92 -7.57 -2.12
CA GLU A 89 10.76 -8.66 -1.16
C GLU A 89 10.86 -10.04 -1.82
N VAL A 90 10.27 -10.20 -3.01
CA VAL A 90 10.37 -11.44 -3.80
C VAL A 90 11.81 -11.70 -4.25
N GLU A 91 12.51 -10.68 -4.74
CA GLU A 91 13.91 -10.79 -5.21
C GLU A 91 14.86 -11.13 -4.05
N ASN A 92 14.69 -10.47 -2.90
CA ASN A 92 15.48 -10.74 -1.69
C ASN A 92 15.22 -12.16 -1.16
N THR A 93 13.95 -12.57 -1.12
CA THR A 93 13.57 -13.91 -0.66
C THR A 93 14.14 -14.99 -1.59
N TYR A 94 14.06 -14.78 -2.91
CA TYR A 94 14.62 -15.70 -3.89
C TYR A 94 16.15 -15.81 -3.75
N SER A 95 16.85 -14.68 -3.57
CA SER A 95 18.31 -14.65 -3.39
C SER A 95 18.74 -15.45 -2.16
N LYS A 96 18.00 -15.33 -1.05
CA LYS A 96 18.24 -16.10 0.16
C LYS A 96 17.98 -17.60 -0.06
N LEU A 97 16.87 -17.93 -0.71
CA LEU A 97 16.53 -19.31 -1.06
C LEU A 97 17.62 -19.97 -1.92
N GLU A 98 18.16 -19.23 -2.90
CA GLU A 98 19.26 -19.71 -3.73
C GLU A 98 20.51 -20.01 -2.89
N ALA A 99 20.90 -19.10 -1.99
CA ALA A 99 22.03 -19.30 -1.11
C ALA A 99 21.87 -20.55 -0.23
N ASP A 100 20.68 -20.74 0.35
CA ASP A 100 20.34 -21.89 1.20
C ASP A 100 20.35 -23.19 0.39
N CYS A 101 19.77 -23.21 -0.81
CA CYS A 101 19.79 -24.38 -1.68
C CYS A 101 21.20 -24.74 -2.16
N ARG A 102 22.07 -23.75 -2.42
CA ARG A 102 23.49 -23.99 -2.73
C ARG A 102 24.26 -24.51 -1.52
N ALA A 103 23.95 -24.04 -0.30
CA ALA A 103 24.52 -24.60 0.92
C ALA A 103 24.10 -26.06 1.08
N LEU A 104 22.81 -26.38 0.87
CA LEU A 104 22.30 -27.75 0.89
C LEU A 104 22.98 -28.65 -0.15
N LEU A 105 23.21 -28.13 -1.36
CA LEU A 105 23.93 -28.86 -2.42
C LEU A 105 25.35 -29.24 -2.00
N ARG A 106 26.05 -28.40 -1.23
CA ARG A 106 27.42 -28.70 -0.75
C ARG A 106 27.45 -29.79 0.31
N VAL A 107 26.42 -29.88 1.16
CA VAL A 107 26.40 -30.82 2.30
C VAL A 107 25.63 -32.11 2.00
N GLY A 108 24.68 -32.09 1.06
CA GLY A 108 23.86 -33.22 0.68
C GLY A 108 23.38 -33.10 -0.76
N PRO A 109 24.23 -33.42 -1.76
CA PRO A 109 23.91 -33.19 -3.17
C PRO A 109 22.65 -33.92 -3.65
N GLU A 110 22.50 -35.18 -3.27
CA GLU A 110 21.33 -36.01 -3.63
C GLU A 110 20.03 -35.43 -3.06
N ILE A 111 20.09 -34.94 -1.82
CA ILE A 111 18.96 -34.30 -1.14
C ILE A 111 18.61 -32.98 -1.84
N ALA A 112 19.60 -32.14 -2.15
CA ALA A 112 19.39 -30.85 -2.79
C ALA A 112 18.75 -30.96 -4.18
N ILE A 113 19.21 -31.94 -4.99
CA ILE A 113 18.73 -32.16 -6.36
C ILE A 113 17.34 -32.83 -6.36
N ALA A 114 17.02 -33.64 -5.36
CA ALA A 114 15.69 -34.23 -5.21
C ALA A 114 14.68 -33.28 -4.54
N HIS A 115 15.13 -32.27 -3.80
CA HIS A 115 14.26 -31.36 -3.06
C HIS A 115 13.40 -30.51 -4.01
N PRO A 116 12.07 -30.52 -3.89
CA PRO A 116 11.15 -29.93 -4.88
C PRO A 116 11.32 -28.42 -5.05
N ILE A 117 11.81 -27.73 -4.02
CA ILE A 117 12.07 -26.28 -4.07
C ILE A 117 13.48 -25.98 -4.59
N CYS A 118 14.49 -26.78 -4.20
CA CYS A 118 15.88 -26.49 -4.58
C CYS A 118 16.20 -26.96 -6.00
N LYS A 119 15.58 -28.04 -6.45
CA LYS A 119 15.72 -28.56 -7.82
C LYS A 119 15.52 -27.48 -8.90
N PRO A 120 14.38 -26.74 -8.95
CA PRO A 120 14.19 -25.69 -9.96
C PRO A 120 15.11 -24.48 -9.76
N VAL A 121 15.52 -24.17 -8.53
CA VAL A 121 16.44 -23.06 -8.22
C VAL A 121 17.86 -23.37 -8.70
N LEU A 122 18.31 -24.62 -8.55
CA LEU A 122 19.67 -25.07 -8.88
C LEU A 122 19.84 -25.45 -10.36
N ILE A 123 18.78 -25.87 -11.04
CA ILE A 123 18.80 -26.39 -12.43
C ILE A 123 18.27 -25.33 -13.41
N LYS A 124 18.17 -24.06 -12.99
CA LYS A 124 17.83 -22.97 -13.91
C LYS A 124 18.88 -22.94 -15.04
N PRO A 125 18.47 -22.88 -16.33
CA PRO A 125 19.42 -22.73 -17.44
C PRO A 125 20.21 -21.43 -17.34
#